data_AF-A0AAV0MXS3-F1
#
_entry.id   AF-A0AAV0MXS3-F1
#
_cell.length_a   1.000
_cell.length_b   1.000
_cell.length_c   1.000
_cell.angle_alpha   90.00
_cell.angle_beta   90.00
_cell.angle_gamma   90.00
#
_symmetry.space_group_name_H-M   'P 1'
#
loop_
_entity.id
_entity.type
_entity.pdbx_description
1 polymer ?
#
loop_
_entity_poly.entity_id
_entity_poly.type
_entity_poly.pdbx_seq_one_letter_code
_entity_poly.pdbx_strand_id
1 'polypeptide(L)'
;MMSPKPIGDDRGSANFRHTPLQIIHVIGNFLRIWSVYSMYRYLIQTGSSVGLFIFCCLLPSSLLFLAMQKPWKGRPLSNQQVVPSIINGVITALYFSMWGKGLKSCGPVRTILAEYAGAVLGVLSAALYGQGKHLWKKVGGLVAMMLSFYLLSRGWAMGTHSPFDILFCSKCC
;
A
#
# COMPACT_ATOMS: atom_id res chain seq x y z
N MET A 1 -17.58 -46.91 -41.33
CA MET A 1 -16.89 -46.82 -40.03
C MET A 1 -15.58 -46.08 -40.26
N MET A 2 -15.54 -44.81 -39.86
CA MET A 2 -14.38 -43.92 -40.04
C MET A 2 -13.63 -43.82 -38.70
N SER A 3 -12.37 -44.22 -38.69
CA SER A 3 -11.47 -44.13 -37.53
C SER A 3 -11.13 -42.66 -37.24
N PRO A 4 -11.26 -42.15 -35.99
CA PRO A 4 -10.92 -40.77 -35.67
C PRO A 4 -9.38 -40.58 -35.66
N LYS A 5 -8.90 -39.54 -36.35
CA LYS A 5 -7.51 -39.08 -36.30
C LYS A 5 -7.10 -38.70 -34.86
N PRO A 6 -5.83 -38.93 -34.47
CA PRO A 6 -5.34 -38.53 -33.16
C PRO A 6 -5.34 -37.01 -33.03
N ILE A 7 -5.85 -36.57 -31.87
CA ILE A 7 -5.87 -35.17 -31.44
C ILE A 7 -4.42 -34.71 -31.31
N GLY A 8 -4.08 -33.61 -31.98
CA GLY A 8 -2.77 -32.99 -31.84
C GLY A 8 -2.59 -32.56 -30.39
N ASP A 9 -1.50 -33.00 -29.77
CA ASP A 9 -0.99 -32.49 -28.50
C ASP A 9 -0.61 -31.01 -28.65
N ASP A 10 -1.59 -30.11 -28.60
CA ASP A 10 -1.37 -28.70 -28.26
C ASP A 10 -1.15 -28.60 -26.75
N ARG A 11 -0.07 -29.22 -26.25
CA ARG A 11 0.50 -28.99 -24.92
C ARG A 11 1.40 -27.73 -24.91
N GLY A 12 0.97 -26.70 -25.63
CA GLY A 12 1.57 -25.38 -25.57
C GLY A 12 0.88 -24.52 -24.50
N SER A 13 1.64 -24.13 -23.48
CA SER A 13 1.49 -22.80 -22.85
C SER A 13 0.39 -22.59 -21.78
N ALA A 14 0.39 -23.39 -20.71
CA ALA A 14 -0.12 -22.91 -19.41
C ALA A 14 0.96 -22.14 -18.61
N ASN A 15 2.24 -22.50 -18.79
CA ASN A 15 3.36 -21.86 -18.09
C ASN A 15 3.68 -20.44 -18.61
N PHE A 16 3.49 -20.18 -19.90
CA PHE A 16 3.92 -18.93 -20.55
C PHE A 16 3.04 -17.71 -20.18
N ARG A 17 1.86 -17.94 -19.60
CA ARG A 17 1.02 -16.86 -19.04
C ARG A 17 1.39 -16.51 -17.60
N HIS A 18 2.02 -17.42 -16.86
CA HIS A 18 2.42 -17.19 -15.47
C HIS A 18 3.80 -16.51 -15.33
N THR A 19 4.76 -16.84 -16.19
CA THR A 19 6.09 -16.22 -16.19
C THR A 19 6.09 -14.70 -16.37
N PRO A 20 5.34 -14.09 -17.32
CA PRO A 20 5.36 -12.63 -17.48
C PRO A 20 4.74 -11.91 -16.28
N LEU A 21 3.69 -12.46 -15.67
CA LEU A 21 3.07 -11.90 -14.47
C LEU A 21 4.01 -11.96 -13.26
N GLN A 22 4.78 -13.04 -13.10
CA GLN A 22 5.78 -13.15 -12.04
C GLN A 22 6.92 -12.17 -12.25
N ILE A 23 7.42 -12.00 -13.48
CA ILE A 23 8.48 -11.03 -13.79
C ILE A 23 8.01 -9.61 -13.48
N ILE A 24 6.80 -9.24 -13.90
CA ILE A 24 6.22 -7.92 -13.58
C ILE A 24 6.07 -7.75 -12.07
N HIS A 25 5.63 -8.78 -11.35
CA HIS A 25 5.49 -8.73 -9.89
C HIS A 25 6.83 -8.52 -9.19
N VAL A 26 7.86 -9.27 -9.59
CA VAL A 26 9.21 -9.18 -9.03
C VAL A 26 9.80 -7.79 -9.30
N ILE A 27 9.77 -7.33 -10.55
CA ILE A 27 10.23 -5.99 -10.94
C ILE A 27 9.46 -4.91 -10.16
N GLY A 28 8.14 -5.04 -10.04
CA GLY A 28 7.30 -4.14 -9.27
C GLY A 28 7.70 -4.06 -7.79
N ASN A 29 8.01 -5.20 -7.17
CA ASN A 29 8.46 -5.24 -5.79
C ASN A 29 9.85 -4.60 -5.61
N PHE A 30 10.78 -4.85 -6.53
CA PHE A 30 12.09 -4.18 -6.53
C PHE A 30 11.96 -2.66 -6.69
N LEU A 31 11.18 -2.20 -7.66
CA LEU A 31 10.91 -0.78 -7.88
C LEU A 31 10.24 -0.13 -6.67
N ARG A 32 9.35 -0.86 -5.99
CA ARG A 32 8.72 -0.40 -4.75
C ARG A 32 9.75 -0.18 -3.64
N ILE A 33 10.58 -1.18 -3.34
CA ILE A 33 11.63 -1.08 -2.31
C ILE A 33 12.59 0.06 -2.66
N TRP A 34 13.01 0.15 -3.93
CA TRP A 34 13.88 1.21 -4.41
C TRP A 34 13.26 2.61 -4.23
N SER A 35 11.99 2.77 -4.60
CA SER A 35 11.26 4.03 -4.44
C SER A 35 11.17 4.46 -2.98
N VAL A 36 10.84 3.53 -2.07
CA VAL A 36 10.77 3.80 -0.62
C VAL A 36 12.14 4.20 -0.07
N TYR A 37 13.19 3.50 -0.48
CA TYR A 37 14.56 3.81 -0.04
C TYR A 37 15.05 5.17 -0.57
N SER A 38 14.78 5.46 -1.86
CA SER A 38 15.10 6.74 -2.48
C SER A 38 14.38 7.90 -1.79
N MET A 39 13.08 7.73 -1.51
CA MET A 39 12.28 8.70 -0.75
C MET A 39 12.85 8.91 0.67
N TYR A 40 13.20 7.84 1.37
CA TYR A 40 13.82 7.94 2.70
C TYR A 40 15.12 8.74 2.68
N ARG A 41 16.01 8.44 1.73
CA ARG A 41 17.28 9.15 1.55
C ARG A 41 17.06 10.62 1.21
N TYR A 42 16.13 10.91 0.30
CA TYR A 42 15.77 12.27 -0.07
C TYR A 42 15.22 13.07 1.12
N LEU A 43 14.29 12.50 1.89
CA LEU A 43 13.68 13.15 3.06
C LEU A 43 14.66 13.42 4.19
N ILE A 44 15.66 12.55 4.38
CA ILE A 44 16.75 12.77 5.35
C ILE A 44 17.70 13.84 4.86
N GLN A 45 18.13 13.79 3.60
CA GLN A 45 19.11 14.72 3.06
C GLN A 45 18.59 16.16 2.92
N THR A 46 17.34 16.34 2.50
CA THR A 46 16.76 17.69 2.34
C THR A 46 16.08 18.21 3.61
N GLY A 47 15.82 17.36 4.60
CA GLY A 47 15.08 17.73 5.81
C GLY A 47 13.64 18.20 5.55
N SER A 48 13.18 18.14 4.29
CA SER A 48 11.93 18.75 3.83
C SER A 48 10.69 18.13 4.47
N SER A 49 9.57 18.85 4.40
CA SER A 49 8.31 18.37 4.94
C SER A 49 7.75 17.24 4.07
N VAL A 50 7.42 16.13 4.73
CA VAL A 50 6.82 14.94 4.10
C VAL A 50 5.57 15.29 3.31
N GLY A 51 4.77 16.25 3.83
CA GLY A 51 3.56 16.71 3.18
C GLY A 51 3.81 17.41 1.84
N LEU A 52 4.82 18.28 1.76
CA LEU A 52 5.18 18.94 0.49
C LEU A 52 5.69 17.93 -0.54
N PHE A 53 6.49 16.95 -0.12
CA PHE A 53 6.95 15.89 -1.00
C PHE A 53 5.77 15.11 -1.60
N ILE A 54 4.83 14.66 -0.76
CA ILE A 54 3.62 13.93 -1.20
C ILE A 54 2.77 14.81 -2.13
N PHE A 55 2.59 16.09 -1.81
CA PHE A 55 1.82 17.02 -2.63
C PHE A 55 2.45 17.21 -4.02
N CYS A 56 3.77 17.41 -4.06
CA CYS A 56 4.53 17.52 -5.30
C CYS A 56 4.54 16.23 -6.12
N CYS A 57 4.33 15.05 -5.52
CA CYS A 57 4.13 13.81 -6.27
C CYS A 57 2.69 13.66 -6.76
N LEU A 58 1.69 13.91 -5.91
CA LEU A 58 0.28 13.67 -6.23
C LEU A 58 -0.27 14.64 -7.27
N LEU A 59 0.10 15.92 -7.20
CA LEU A 59 -0.34 16.93 -8.16
C LEU A 59 0.02 16.58 -9.62
N PRO A 60 1.30 16.41 -9.99
CA PRO A 60 1.65 16.10 -11.37
C PRO A 60 1.12 14.73 -11.80
N SER A 61 1.06 13.74 -10.90
CA SER A 61 0.42 12.45 -11.21
C SER A 61 -1.07 12.64 -11.55
N SER A 62 -1.81 13.41 -10.77
CA SER A 62 -3.23 13.69 -11.05
C SER A 62 -3.42 14.40 -12.38
N LEU A 63 -2.52 15.34 -12.71
CA LEU A 63 -2.55 16.09 -13.97
C LEU A 63 -2.23 15.18 -15.17
N LEU A 64 -1.26 14.28 -15.02
CA LEU A 64 -0.90 13.29 -16.04
C LEU A 64 -2.04 12.31 -16.28
N PHE A 65 -2.67 11.78 -15.22
CA PHE A 65 -3.84 10.93 -15.37
C PHE A 65 -5.00 11.65 -16.04
N LEU A 66 -5.24 12.92 -15.71
CA LEU A 66 -6.26 13.75 -16.36
C LEU A 66 -5.94 13.98 -17.84
N ALA A 67 -4.66 14.16 -18.19
CA ALA A 67 -4.20 14.31 -19.57
C ALA A 67 -4.39 13.01 -20.37
N MET A 68 -4.01 11.86 -19.80
CA MET A 68 -4.19 10.54 -20.41
C MET A 68 -5.67 10.17 -20.60
N GLN A 69 -6.56 10.72 -19.79
CA GLN A 69 -8.00 10.49 -19.90
C GLN A 69 -8.67 11.27 -21.05
N LYS A 70 -7.94 12.12 -21.81
CA LYS A 70 -8.48 12.80 -23.00
C LYS A 70 -8.22 11.99 -24.29
N PRO A 71 -9.22 11.74 -25.14
CA PRO A 71 -10.63 12.14 -25.05
C PRO A 71 -11.43 11.29 -24.05
N TRP A 72 -12.18 11.96 -23.16
CA TRP A 72 -12.93 11.31 -22.09
C TRP A 72 -14.08 10.47 -22.66
N LYS A 73 -13.95 9.13 -22.58
CA LYS A 73 -14.96 8.16 -23.02
C LYS A 73 -15.73 7.51 -21.86
N GLY A 74 -15.55 7.96 -20.63
CA GLY A 74 -16.16 7.38 -19.43
C GLY A 74 -17.56 7.93 -19.11
N ARG A 75 -18.42 7.10 -18.48
CA ARG A 75 -19.68 7.57 -17.87
C ARG A 75 -19.40 8.58 -16.75
N PRO A 76 -20.21 9.65 -16.61
CA PRO A 76 -20.12 10.54 -15.46
C PRO A 76 -20.41 9.76 -14.17
N LEU A 77 -19.66 10.06 -13.12
CA LEU A 77 -19.86 9.45 -11.80
C LEU A 77 -21.23 9.89 -11.25
N SER A 78 -22.01 8.94 -10.71
CA SER A 78 -23.25 9.27 -10.00
C SER A 78 -22.93 10.14 -8.77
N ASN A 79 -23.77 11.12 -8.44
CA ASN A 79 -23.64 11.95 -7.23
C ASN A 79 -23.50 11.11 -5.95
N GLN A 80 -24.06 9.89 -5.94
CA GLN A 80 -23.94 8.94 -4.82
C GLN A 80 -22.53 8.33 -4.67
N GLN A 81 -21.73 8.31 -5.74
CA GLN A 81 -20.37 7.76 -5.75
C GLN A 81 -19.29 8.83 -5.51
N VAL A 82 -19.65 10.12 -5.65
CA VAL A 82 -18.74 11.24 -5.40
C VAL A 82 -18.36 11.31 -3.92
N VAL A 83 -19.35 11.24 -3.02
CA VAL A 83 -19.12 11.31 -1.57
C VAL A 83 -18.13 10.23 -1.07
N PRO A 84 -18.32 8.93 -1.34
CA PRO A 84 -17.36 7.91 -0.91
C PRO A 84 -16.00 8.03 -1.60
N SER A 85 -15.93 8.58 -2.81
CA SER A 85 -14.66 8.84 -3.50
C SER A 85 -13.86 9.95 -2.80
N ILE A 86 -14.51 11.05 -2.42
CA ILE A 86 -13.90 12.14 -1.64
C ILE A 86 -13.40 11.61 -0.29
N ILE A 87 -14.24 10.85 0.43
CA ILE A 87 -13.87 10.24 1.72
C ILE A 87 -12.64 9.34 1.56
N ASN A 88 -12.62 8.48 0.55
CA ASN A 88 -11.48 7.61 0.25
C ASN A 88 -10.21 8.41 -0.09
N GLY A 89 -10.34 9.53 -0.81
CA GLY A 89 -9.25 10.43 -1.12
C GLY A 89 -8.64 11.07 0.14
N VAL A 90 -9.49 11.59 1.05
CA VAL A 90 -9.04 12.18 2.33
C VAL A 90 -8.33 11.15 3.20
N ILE A 91 -8.92 9.97 3.34
CA ILE A 91 -8.32 8.84 4.07
C ILE A 91 -6.95 8.47 3.48
N THR A 92 -6.86 8.39 2.15
CA THR A 92 -5.62 8.05 1.45
C THR A 92 -4.54 9.12 1.69
N ALA A 93 -4.90 10.41 1.71
CA ALA A 93 -3.97 11.49 2.01
C ALA A 93 -3.44 11.43 3.46
N LEU A 94 -4.33 11.12 4.42
CA LEU A 94 -3.95 10.92 5.82
C LEU A 94 -3.02 9.71 5.97
N TYR A 95 -3.34 8.59 5.29
CA TYR A 95 -2.49 7.41 5.20
C TYR A 95 -1.09 7.75 4.73
N PHE A 96 -0.94 8.40 3.57
CA PHE A 96 0.37 8.74 3.03
C PHE A 96 1.14 9.69 3.95
N SER A 97 0.46 10.63 4.60
CA SER A 97 1.08 11.57 5.54
C SER A 97 1.64 10.86 6.78
N MET A 98 0.90 9.91 7.34
CA MET A 98 1.34 9.11 8.49
C MET A 98 2.44 8.13 8.09
N TRP A 99 2.28 7.48 6.93
CA TRP A 99 3.26 6.57 6.34
C TRP A 99 4.60 7.27 6.12
N GLY A 100 4.60 8.47 5.51
CA GLY A 100 5.83 9.21 5.24
C GLY A 100 6.51 9.75 6.50
N LYS A 101 5.74 10.12 7.54
CA LYS A 101 6.29 10.44 8.87
C LYS A 101 6.89 9.20 9.53
N GLY A 102 6.23 8.05 9.44
CA GLY A 102 6.74 6.76 9.89
C GLY A 102 8.04 6.37 9.17
N LEU A 103 8.11 6.61 7.87
CA LEU A 103 9.31 6.39 7.05
C LEU A 103 10.49 7.21 7.56
N LYS A 104 10.27 8.51 7.83
CA LYS A 104 11.31 9.40 8.35
C LYS A 104 11.76 9.00 9.76
N SER A 105 10.84 8.52 10.61
CA SER A 105 11.13 8.22 12.02
C SER A 105 11.72 6.83 12.25
N CYS A 106 11.25 5.80 11.54
CA CYS A 106 11.58 4.40 11.82
C CYS A 106 12.38 3.71 10.70
N GLY A 107 12.60 4.40 9.57
CA GLY A 107 13.32 3.88 8.41
C GLY A 107 12.46 3.01 7.47
N PRO A 108 13.01 2.66 6.30
CA PRO A 108 12.28 2.00 5.21
C PRO A 108 11.82 0.58 5.56
N VAL A 109 12.66 -0.21 6.23
CA VAL A 109 12.36 -1.62 6.54
C VAL A 109 11.17 -1.75 7.50
N ARG A 110 11.16 -0.99 8.60
CA ARG A 110 10.08 -1.03 9.60
C ARG A 110 8.76 -0.52 9.03
N THR A 111 8.83 0.47 8.14
CA THR A 111 7.64 1.03 7.47
C THR A 111 7.00 0.03 6.52
N ILE A 112 7.81 -0.69 5.75
CA ILE A 112 7.33 -1.77 4.87
C ILE A 112 6.72 -2.91 5.71
N LEU A 113 7.37 -3.31 6.81
CA LEU A 113 6.83 -4.37 7.68
C LEU A 113 5.49 -3.97 8.30
N ALA A 114 5.35 -2.73 8.77
CA ALA A 114 4.11 -2.21 9.33
C ALA A 114 2.98 -2.17 8.29
N GLU A 115 3.31 -1.95 7.01
CA GLU A 115 2.34 -2.01 5.92
C GLU A 115 1.80 -3.43 5.73
N TYR A 116 2.67 -4.44 5.66
CA TYR A 116 2.26 -5.83 5.56
C TYR A 116 1.47 -6.28 6.79
N ALA A 117 1.92 -5.89 7.99
CA ALA A 117 1.19 -6.16 9.23
C ALA A 117 -0.20 -5.52 9.21
N GLY A 118 -0.31 -4.25 8.77
CA GLY A 118 -1.58 -3.56 8.58
C GLY A 118 -2.49 -4.26 7.57
N ALA A 119 -1.96 -4.79 6.47
CA ALA A 119 -2.71 -5.55 5.49
C ALA A 119 -3.25 -6.86 6.07
N VAL A 120 -2.43 -7.61 6.80
CA VAL A 120 -2.85 -8.86 7.46
C VAL A 120 -3.90 -8.58 8.54
N LEU A 121 -3.70 -7.57 9.39
CA LEU A 121 -4.68 -7.13 10.37
C LEU A 121 -5.98 -6.65 9.71
N GLY A 122 -5.88 -5.98 8.57
CA GLY A 122 -7.02 -5.57 7.76
C GLY A 122 -7.86 -6.76 7.31
N VAL A 123 -7.21 -7.79 6.73
CA VAL A 123 -7.87 -9.04 6.32
C VAL A 123 -8.44 -9.79 7.53
N LEU A 124 -7.70 -9.88 8.62
CA LEU A 124 -8.12 -10.58 9.83
C LEU A 124 -9.32 -9.89 10.49
N SER A 125 -9.33 -8.56 10.53
CA SER A 125 -10.49 -7.78 11.02
C SER A 125 -11.72 -8.00 10.14
N ALA A 126 -11.55 -8.07 8.81
CA ALA A 126 -12.63 -8.34 7.87
C ALA A 126 -13.15 -9.79 7.95
N ALA A 127 -12.30 -10.73 8.37
CA ALA A 127 -12.66 -12.12 8.61
C ALA A 127 -13.38 -12.30 9.96
N LEU A 128 -12.84 -11.73 11.05
CA LEU A 128 -13.37 -11.89 12.41
C LEU A 128 -14.65 -11.08 12.66
N TYR A 129 -14.74 -9.85 12.14
CA TYR A 129 -15.94 -9.01 12.27
C TYR A 129 -16.93 -9.19 11.10
N GLY A 130 -16.75 -10.23 10.29
CA GLY A 130 -17.53 -10.50 9.07
C GLY A 130 -19.01 -10.84 9.29
N GLN A 131 -19.49 -10.99 10.54
CA GLN A 131 -20.89 -11.32 10.83
C GLN A 131 -21.80 -10.10 11.05
N GLY A 132 -21.27 -8.87 11.11
CA GLY A 132 -22.06 -7.66 11.36
C GLY A 132 -21.97 -6.63 10.22
N LYS A 133 -23.09 -6.36 9.54
CA LYS A 133 -23.39 -5.24 8.61
C LYS A 133 -22.24 -4.76 7.69
N HIS A 134 -22.42 -4.97 6.38
CA HIS A 134 -21.52 -4.67 5.25
C HIS A 134 -20.62 -3.41 5.35
N LEU A 135 -21.07 -2.33 6.00
CA LEU A 135 -20.32 -1.07 6.13
C LEU A 135 -19.09 -1.17 7.06
N TRP A 136 -19.16 -1.96 8.14
CA TRP A 136 -18.07 -2.07 9.12
C TRP A 136 -16.87 -2.86 8.59
N LYS A 137 -17.07 -3.72 7.60
CA LYS A 137 -16.02 -4.56 7.00
C LYS A 137 -14.95 -3.75 6.26
N LYS A 138 -15.31 -2.62 5.64
CA LYS A 138 -14.37 -1.73 4.94
C LYS A 138 -13.67 -0.76 5.89
N VAL A 139 -14.39 -0.30 6.92
CA VAL A 139 -13.87 0.70 7.87
C VAL A 139 -12.93 0.06 8.88
N GLY A 140 -13.22 -1.14 9.38
CA GLY A 140 -12.39 -1.81 10.39
C GLY A 140 -10.96 -2.09 9.94
N GLY A 141 -10.78 -2.63 8.72
CA GLY A 141 -9.45 -2.92 8.21
C GLY A 141 -8.63 -1.66 7.92
N LEU A 142 -9.30 -0.60 7.46
CA LEU A 142 -8.68 0.70 7.27
C LEU A 142 -8.25 1.34 8.61
N VAL A 143 -9.09 1.23 9.64
CA VAL A 143 -8.76 1.69 10.99
C VAL A 143 -7.57 0.91 11.56
N ALA A 144 -7.53 -0.42 11.36
CA ALA A 144 -6.40 -1.25 11.77
C ALA A 144 -5.10 -0.85 11.06
N MET A 145 -5.16 -0.59 9.74
CA MET A 145 -4.01 -0.05 9.00
C MET A 145 -3.58 1.32 9.56
N MET A 146 -4.52 2.24 9.78
CA MET A 146 -4.23 3.56 10.32
C MET A 146 -3.59 3.48 11.72
N LEU A 147 -4.06 2.57 12.57
CA LEU A 147 -3.51 2.33 13.89
C LEU A 147 -2.07 1.81 13.81
N SER A 148 -1.78 0.85 12.92
CA SER A 148 -0.42 0.34 12.70
C SER A 148 0.53 1.46 12.26
N PHE A 149 0.12 2.31 11.34
CA PHE A 149 0.93 3.46 10.89
C PHE A 149 1.07 4.55 11.97
N TYR A 150 0.03 4.77 12.77
CA TYR A 150 0.09 5.69 13.89
C TYR A 150 1.11 5.25 14.93
N LEU A 151 1.06 3.99 15.35
CA LEU A 151 2.01 3.39 16.29
C LEU A 151 3.45 3.47 15.75
N LEU A 152 3.63 3.18 14.46
CA LEU A 152 4.93 3.36 13.81
C LEU A 152 5.38 4.83 13.81
N SER A 153 4.49 5.77 13.46
CA SER A 153 4.81 7.20 13.43
C SER A 153 5.16 7.78 14.79
N ARG A 154 4.62 7.21 15.87
CA ARG A 154 4.91 7.56 17.26
C ARG A 154 6.22 6.94 17.77
N GLY A 155 6.84 6.04 16.99
CA GLY A 155 8.06 5.36 17.40
C GLY A 155 7.86 4.26 18.44
N TRP A 156 6.63 3.77 18.67
CA TRP A 156 6.36 2.68 19.62
C TRP A 156 7.05 1.36 19.23
N ALA A 157 7.39 1.20 17.95
CA ALA A 157 8.18 0.08 17.44
C ALA A 157 9.71 0.32 17.54
N MET A 158 10.15 1.47 18.06
CA MET A 158 11.54 1.71 18.43
C MET A 158 11.71 1.30 19.89
N GLY A 159 12.70 0.45 20.18
CA GLY A 159 13.05 0.02 21.54
C GLY A 159 13.68 1.12 22.41
N THR A 160 13.22 2.36 22.26
CA THR A 160 13.57 3.51 23.11
C THR A 160 12.33 4.17 23.72
N HIS A 161 11.12 3.83 23.25
CA HIS A 161 9.85 4.35 23.75
C HIS A 161 8.77 3.25 23.84
N SER A 162 9.20 2.01 24.10
CA SER A 162 8.29 0.92 24.39
C SER A 162 8.04 0.87 25.91
N PRO A 163 6.82 0.60 26.41
CA PRO A 163 6.60 0.39 27.85
C PRO A 163 7.34 -0.85 28.39
N PHE A 164 8.01 -1.62 27.52
CA PHE A 164 8.85 -2.78 27.85
C PHE A 164 10.35 -2.45 27.97
N ASP A 165 10.74 -1.18 27.83
CA ASP A 165 12.13 -0.72 27.94
C ASP A 165 12.80 -1.03 29.30
N ILE A 166 12.00 -1.25 30.35
CA ILE A 166 12.53 -1.61 31.68
C ILE A 166 13.13 -3.04 31.69
N LEU A 167 12.78 -3.91 30.73
CA LEU A 167 13.26 -5.30 30.73
C LEU A 167 14.44 -5.57 29.76
N PHE A 168 14.66 -4.71 28.76
CA PHE A 168 15.63 -4.95 27.67
C PHE A 168 16.77 -3.92 27.59
N CYS A 169 16.94 -3.08 28.62
CA CYS A 169 18.10 -2.20 28.72
C CYS A 169 19.35 -2.96 29.15
N SER A 170 19.94 -3.71 28.22
CA SER A 170 21.38 -3.96 28.22
C SER A 170 21.86 -4.00 26.77
N LYS A 171 22.31 -2.84 26.31
CA LYS A 171 23.11 -2.60 25.09
C LYS A 171 22.45 -2.88 23.75
N CYS A 172 22.34 -1.83 22.94
CA CYS A 172 23.00 -1.83 21.64
C CYS A 172 23.25 -0.39 21.18
N CYS A 173 24.53 -0.13 20.88
CA CYS A 173 24.99 0.94 20.00
C CYS A 173 24.28 0.92 18.65
#